data_AF-A0A8C5RXE5-F1
#
_entry.id   AF-A0A8C5RXE5-F1
#
_cell.length_a   1.000
_cell.length_b   1.000
_cell.length_c   1.000
_cell.angle_alpha   90.00
_cell.angle_beta   90.00
_cell.angle_gamma   90.00
#
_symmetry.space_group_name_H-M   'P 1'
#
loop_
_entity.id
_entity.type
_entity.pdbx_description
1 polymer ?
#
loop_
_entity_poly.entity_id
_entity_poly.type
_entity_poly.pdbx_seq_one_letter_code
_entity_poly.pdbx_strand_id
1 'polypeptide(L)'
;MIQLLACDLLLSLRTTLWQKQTNSSLALGDTHHASASELTGFQRDLGSLRKLANSFRLAYRKVFLHEATVRLMAGASPTRTHQLLEHSLRRRIPQSTKQGELDVLPGQRERATAILLACRYLPLSFLSSPGQRAVLLAEAARTLEKVGDMRSCNDCQQMIMKLSGGTAIAAS
;
A
#
# COMPACT_ATOMS: atom_id res chain seq x y z
N MET A 1 -10.86 20.85 3.36
CA MET A 1 -11.12 19.51 2.77
C MET A 1 -10.56 19.38 1.36
N ILE A 2 -10.83 20.30 0.43
CA ILE A 2 -10.35 20.26 -0.97
C ILE A 2 -8.82 20.12 -1.07
N GLN A 3 -8.05 20.94 -0.34
CA GLN A 3 -6.58 20.88 -0.35
C GLN A 3 -6.01 19.52 0.09
N LEU A 4 -6.66 18.85 1.04
CA LEU A 4 -6.26 17.52 1.52
C LEU A 4 -6.48 16.48 0.44
N LEU A 5 -7.65 16.51 -0.21
CA LEU A 5 -7.97 15.61 -1.33
C LEU A 5 -7.02 15.82 -2.51
N ALA A 6 -6.69 17.07 -2.83
CA ALA A 6 -5.73 17.40 -3.87
C ALA A 6 -4.32 16.84 -3.56
N CYS A 7 -3.83 17.02 -2.32
CA CYS A 7 -2.53 16.45 -1.92
C CYS A 7 -2.53 14.93 -1.99
N ASP A 8 -3.59 14.28 -1.52
CA ASP A 8 -3.73 12.83 -1.56
C ASP A 8 -3.79 12.28 -2.99
N LEU A 9 -4.50 12.97 -3.89
CA LEU A 9 -4.57 12.62 -5.30
C LEU A 9 -3.20 12.75 -5.98
N LEU A 10 -2.46 13.83 -5.72
CA LEU A 10 -1.12 14.03 -6.28
C LEU A 10 -0.15 12.94 -5.84
N LEU A 11 -0.16 12.60 -4.55
CA LEU A 11 0.66 11.51 -4.00
C LEU A 11 0.28 10.16 -4.59
N SER A 12 -1.02 9.90 -4.75
CA SER A 12 -1.54 8.69 -5.38
C SER A 12 -1.12 8.60 -6.85
N LEU A 13 -1.24 9.69 -7.62
CA LEU A 13 -0.83 9.74 -9.02
C LEU A 13 0.68 9.46 -9.17
N ARG A 14 1.53 10.12 -8.37
CA ARG A 14 2.98 9.85 -8.39
C ARG A 14 3.31 8.42 -8.04
N THR A 15 2.62 7.85 -7.06
CA THR A 15 2.75 6.43 -6.74
C THR A 15 2.42 5.57 -7.96
N THR A 16 1.28 5.80 -8.62
CA THR A 16 0.88 4.99 -9.77
C THR A 16 1.83 5.11 -10.97
N LEU A 17 2.44 6.28 -11.19
CA LEU A 17 3.43 6.50 -12.25
C LEU A 17 4.71 5.74 -11.94
N TRP A 18 5.25 5.89 -10.73
CA TRP A 18 6.41 5.13 -10.27
C TRP A 18 6.18 3.63 -10.39
N GLN A 19 5.03 3.10 -9.93
CA GLN A 19 4.72 1.68 -10.04
C GLN A 19 4.65 1.18 -11.49
N LYS A 20 4.17 2.01 -12.43
CA LYS A 20 4.17 1.65 -13.86
C LYS A 20 5.60 1.53 -14.39
N GLN A 21 6.48 2.48 -14.07
CA GLN A 21 7.89 2.45 -14.45
C GLN A 21 8.63 1.27 -13.80
N THR A 22 8.31 0.96 -12.54
CA THR A 22 8.89 -0.17 -11.84
C THR A 22 8.47 -1.49 -12.47
N ASN A 23 7.19 -1.65 -12.84
CA ASN A 23 6.73 -2.86 -13.50
C ASN A 23 7.36 -3.06 -14.90
N SER A 24 7.54 -1.98 -15.67
CA SER A 24 8.22 -2.07 -16.97
C SER A 24 9.71 -2.41 -16.82
N SER A 25 10.37 -1.88 -15.80
CA SER A 25 11.78 -2.18 -15.52
C SER A 25 11.97 -3.59 -14.98
N LEU A 26 11.05 -4.08 -14.14
CA LEU A 26 11.08 -5.45 -13.62
C LEU A 26 10.98 -6.49 -14.74
N ALA A 27 10.22 -6.18 -15.81
CA ALA A 27 10.13 -7.03 -17.00
C ALA A 27 11.46 -7.12 -17.77
N LEU A 28 12.35 -6.15 -17.58
CA LEU A 28 13.70 -6.10 -18.15
C LEU A 28 14.78 -6.62 -17.18
N GLY A 29 14.40 -7.04 -15.97
CA GLY A 29 15.33 -7.52 -14.94
C GLY A 29 15.93 -6.44 -14.06
N ASP A 30 15.56 -5.17 -14.25
CA ASP A 30 16.13 -4.04 -13.53
C ASP A 30 15.29 -3.63 -12.31
N THR A 31 15.97 -3.28 -11.21
CA THR A 31 15.32 -2.72 -10.02
C THR A 31 15.20 -1.20 -10.18
N HIS A 32 13.98 -0.71 -10.37
CA HIS A 32 13.74 0.72 -10.58
C HIS A 32 13.42 1.46 -9.27
N HIS A 33 14.25 2.44 -8.95
CA HIS A 33 14.02 3.42 -7.90
C HIS A 33 13.58 4.75 -8.51
N ALA A 34 12.80 5.53 -7.75
CA ALA A 34 12.38 6.85 -8.22
C ALA A 34 13.57 7.80 -8.34
N SER A 35 13.55 8.66 -9.36
CA SER A 35 14.56 9.69 -9.56
C SER A 35 14.54 10.75 -8.45
N ALA A 36 15.63 11.51 -8.32
CA ALA A 36 15.73 12.58 -7.31
C ALA A 36 14.64 13.65 -7.45
N SER A 37 14.23 13.98 -8.69
CA SER A 37 13.16 14.96 -8.95
C SER A 37 11.79 14.43 -8.55
N GLU A 38 11.50 13.15 -8.82
CA GLU A 38 10.27 12.48 -8.39
C GLU A 38 10.17 12.41 -6.87
N LEU A 39 11.26 12.05 -6.19
CA LEU A 39 11.33 12.02 -4.73
C LEU A 39 11.16 13.41 -4.12
N THR A 40 11.82 14.43 -4.67
CA THR A 40 11.71 15.82 -4.21
C THR A 40 10.28 16.33 -4.33
N GLY A 41 9.64 16.06 -5.47
CA GLY A 41 8.23 16.35 -5.66
C GLY A 41 7.39 15.65 -4.60
N PHE A 42 7.51 14.33 -4.48
CA PHE A 42 6.72 13.53 -3.56
C PHE A 42 6.84 14.02 -2.12
N GLN A 43 8.06 14.31 -1.67
CA GLN A 43 8.31 14.84 -0.33
C GLN A 43 7.68 16.22 -0.09
N ARG A 44 7.65 17.08 -1.11
CA ARG A 44 6.97 18.39 -1.04
C ARG A 44 5.47 18.22 -0.78
N ASP A 45 4.81 17.36 -1.55
CA ASP A 45 3.37 17.13 -1.40
C ASP A 45 3.04 16.41 -0.09
N LEU A 46 3.92 15.48 0.35
CA LEU A 46 3.80 14.83 1.65
C LEU A 46 3.97 15.85 2.80
N GLY A 47 4.87 16.82 2.65
CA GLY A 47 5.02 17.94 3.58
C GLY A 47 3.75 18.77 3.71
N SER A 48 3.09 19.07 2.57
CA SER A 48 1.79 19.75 2.55
C SER A 48 0.70 18.91 3.22
N LEU A 49 0.64 17.61 2.94
CA LEU A 49 -0.32 16.70 3.56
C LEU A 49 -0.12 16.63 5.09
N ARG A 50 1.13 16.58 5.58
CA ARG A 50 1.43 16.60 7.02
C ARG A 50 0.92 17.86 7.70
N LYS A 51 1.12 19.03 7.09
CA LYS A 51 0.60 20.31 7.60
C LYS A 51 -0.92 20.29 7.70
N LEU A 52 -1.60 19.76 6.68
CA LEU A 52 -3.07 19.64 6.64
C LEU A 52 -3.59 18.57 7.61
N ALA A 53 -2.82 17.52 7.90
CA ALA A 53 -3.21 16.47 8.84
C ALA A 53 -3.28 16.96 10.30
N ASN A 54 -2.57 18.03 10.64
CA ASN A 54 -2.65 18.66 11.97
C ASN A 54 -4.08 19.10 12.32
N SER A 55 -4.87 19.55 11.34
CA SER A 55 -6.26 19.95 11.54
C SER A 55 -7.26 18.79 11.32
N PHE A 56 -6.83 17.65 10.79
CA PHE A 56 -7.71 16.51 10.46
C PHE A 56 -7.09 15.19 10.90
N ARG A 57 -7.44 14.72 12.10
CA ARG A 57 -6.87 13.48 12.69
C ARG A 57 -7.01 12.23 11.82
N LEU A 58 -8.06 12.14 11.00
CA LEU A 58 -8.26 11.00 10.09
C LEU A 58 -7.27 10.98 8.91
N ALA A 59 -6.62 12.11 8.61
CA ALA A 59 -5.63 12.23 7.53
C ALA A 59 -4.29 11.56 7.87
N TYR A 60 -4.00 11.31 9.16
CA TYR A 60 -2.73 10.70 9.57
C TYR A 60 -2.53 9.30 8.97
N ARG A 61 -3.59 8.52 8.74
CA ARG A 61 -3.47 7.22 8.08
C ARG A 61 -2.91 7.35 6.67
N LYS A 62 -3.33 8.38 5.93
CA LYS A 62 -2.82 8.70 4.60
C LYS A 62 -1.37 9.18 4.66
N VAL A 63 -1.01 9.97 5.69
CA VAL A 63 0.39 10.39 5.92
C VAL A 63 1.30 9.18 6.10
N PHE A 64 0.96 8.22 6.97
CA PHE A 64 1.78 7.03 7.20
C PHE A 64 1.90 6.18 5.93
N LEU A 65 0.80 5.99 5.19
CA LEU A 65 0.82 5.27 3.92
C LEU A 65 1.74 5.92 2.90
N HIS A 66 1.60 7.23 2.68
CA HIS A 66 2.43 7.96 1.71
C HIS A 66 3.89 8.07 2.16
N GLU A 67 4.16 8.14 3.46
CA GLU A 67 5.51 8.08 4.00
C GLU A 67 6.16 6.71 3.78
N ALA A 68 5.41 5.61 3.94
CA ALA A 68 5.90 4.29 3.56
C ALA A 68 6.18 4.22 2.05
N THR A 69 5.30 4.77 1.22
CA THR A 69 5.46 4.78 -0.24
C THR A 69 6.73 5.51 -0.68
N VAL A 70 7.01 6.71 -0.17
CA VAL A 70 8.22 7.45 -0.57
C VAL A 70 9.51 6.72 -0.15
N ARG A 71 9.46 5.97 0.96
CA ARG A 71 10.59 5.13 1.38
C ARG A 71 10.79 3.95 0.44
N LEU A 72 9.71 3.33 -0.05
CA LEU A 72 9.78 2.29 -1.09
C LEU A 72 10.34 2.86 -2.39
N MET A 73 9.85 4.03 -2.82
CA MET A 73 10.35 4.74 -4.00
C MET A 73 11.85 5.00 -3.93
N ALA A 74 12.35 5.40 -2.75
CA ALA A 74 13.75 5.69 -2.51
C ALA A 74 14.63 4.45 -2.27
N GLY A 75 14.07 3.24 -2.26
CA GLY A 75 14.83 2.03 -1.90
C GLY A 75 15.36 2.03 -0.45
N ALA A 76 14.70 2.76 0.45
CA ALA A 76 15.13 2.90 1.84
C ALA A 76 14.94 1.60 2.65
N SER A 77 15.58 1.52 3.82
CA SER A 77 15.55 0.33 4.70
C SER A 77 14.12 -0.26 4.87
N PRO A 78 13.94 -1.58 4.57
CA PRO A 78 12.67 -2.30 4.68
C PRO A 78 12.07 -2.29 6.08
N THR A 79 12.89 -2.34 7.14
CA THR A 79 12.42 -2.42 8.54
C THR A 79 11.56 -1.23 8.92
N ARG A 80 12.04 -0.01 8.66
CA ARG A 80 11.29 1.20 9.00
C ARG A 80 10.06 1.37 8.12
N THR A 81 10.15 0.95 6.86
CA THR A 81 9.01 0.98 5.94
C THR A 81 7.91 0.01 6.38
N HIS A 82 8.28 -1.19 6.83
CA HIS A 82 7.34 -2.14 7.41
C HIS A 82 6.63 -1.57 8.64
N GLN A 83 7.34 -0.94 9.58
CA GLN A 83 6.74 -0.30 10.76
C GLN A 83 5.70 0.78 10.44
N LEU A 84 5.91 1.53 9.35
CA LEU A 84 4.96 2.54 8.88
C LEU A 84 3.72 1.89 8.25
N LEU A 85 3.91 0.84 7.46
CA LEU A 85 2.78 0.07 6.91
C LEU A 85 1.96 -0.59 8.03
N GLU A 86 2.60 -1.15 9.04
CA GLU A 86 1.94 -1.71 10.24
C GLU A 86 1.06 -0.67 10.97
N HIS A 87 1.45 0.61 11.00
CA HIS A 87 0.59 1.67 11.54
C HIS A 87 -0.69 1.87 10.73
N SER A 88 -0.65 1.69 9.41
CA SER A 88 -1.83 1.70 8.55
C SER A 88 -2.66 0.42 8.68
N LEU A 89 -2.06 -0.69 9.09
CA LEU A 89 -2.72 -1.98 9.29
C LEU A 89 -3.42 -2.11 10.65
N ARG A 90 -2.91 -1.45 11.69
CA ARG A 90 -3.48 -1.47 13.04
C ARG A 90 -4.93 -0.95 13.02
N ARG A 91 -5.88 -1.87 13.20
CA ARG A 91 -7.29 -1.52 13.48
C ARG A 91 -7.33 -0.74 14.80
N ARG A 92 -7.87 0.49 14.80
CA ARG A 92 -8.69 0.87 15.97
C ARG A 92 -9.96 0.04 15.83
N ILE A 93 -10.02 -1.07 16.55
CA ILE A 93 -11.22 -1.90 16.68
C ILE A 93 -12.10 -1.22 17.74
N PRO A 94 -13.24 -0.59 17.42
CA PRO A 94 -14.36 -0.72 18.33
C PRO A 94 -14.89 -2.15 18.13
N GLN A 95 -14.90 -2.94 19.20
CA GLN A 95 -15.61 -4.20 19.20
C GLN A 95 -17.08 -3.90 18.87
N SER A 96 -17.55 -4.32 17.70
CA SER A 96 -18.98 -4.39 17.46
C SER A 96 -19.28 -5.66 16.68
N THR A 97 -19.59 -6.68 17.48
CA THR A 97 -20.36 -7.85 17.10
C THR A 97 -21.71 -7.34 16.62
N LYS A 98 -21.93 -7.27 15.30
CA LYS A 98 -23.18 -7.64 14.62
C LYS A 98 -23.11 -7.30 13.12
N GLN A 99 -23.55 -8.30 12.35
CA GLN A 99 -24.02 -8.29 10.98
C GLN A 99 -24.51 -6.92 10.44
N GLY A 100 -24.21 -6.64 9.18
CA GLY A 100 -25.08 -5.81 8.33
C GLY A 100 -24.43 -4.52 7.82
N GLU A 101 -24.09 -4.55 6.53
CA GLU A 101 -24.15 -3.47 5.54
C GLU A 101 -23.56 -2.07 5.82
N LEU A 102 -22.91 -1.56 4.76
CA LEU A 102 -22.89 -0.15 4.38
C LEU A 102 -22.08 0.82 5.27
N ASP A 103 -20.77 0.67 5.25
CA ASP A 103 -19.89 1.79 4.85
C ASP A 103 -18.46 1.26 4.72
N VAL A 104 -17.75 1.68 3.68
CA VAL A 104 -16.30 1.49 3.62
C VAL A 104 -15.72 2.28 4.79
N LEU A 105 -15.50 1.62 5.93
CA LEU A 105 -15.03 2.25 7.15
C LEU A 105 -13.79 3.13 6.83
N PRO A 106 -13.71 4.37 7.35
CA PRO A 106 -12.56 5.23 7.09
C PRO A 106 -11.25 4.51 7.40
N GLY A 107 -10.38 4.37 6.39
CA GLY A 107 -9.09 3.67 6.52
C GLY A 107 -9.03 2.25 5.95
N GLN A 108 -10.15 1.63 5.53
CA GLN A 108 -10.10 0.28 4.94
C GLN A 108 -9.34 0.27 3.62
N ARG A 109 -9.54 1.30 2.79
CA ARG A 109 -8.80 1.48 1.54
C ARG A 109 -7.30 1.58 1.80
N GLU A 110 -6.90 2.43 2.74
CA GLU A 110 -5.50 2.64 3.12
C GLU A 110 -4.86 1.36 3.67
N ARG A 111 -5.60 0.57 4.46
CA ARG A 111 -5.17 -0.75 4.92
C ARG A 111 -4.95 -1.71 3.75
N ALA A 112 -5.90 -1.80 2.82
CA ALA A 112 -5.76 -2.68 1.65
C ALA A 112 -4.56 -2.28 0.77
N THR A 113 -4.36 -0.97 0.55
CA THR A 113 -3.17 -0.45 -0.14
C THR A 113 -1.88 -0.76 0.62
N ALA A 114 -1.87 -0.65 1.96
CA ALA A 114 -0.71 -0.99 2.76
C ALA A 114 -0.33 -2.48 2.64
N ILE A 115 -1.31 -3.40 2.66
CA ILE A 115 -1.10 -4.83 2.43
C ILE A 115 -0.47 -5.07 1.06
N LEU A 116 -1.05 -4.47 0.01
CA LEU A 116 -0.57 -4.57 -1.37
C LEU A 116 0.88 -4.10 -1.49
N LEU A 117 1.21 -2.92 -0.93
CA LEU A 117 2.57 -2.37 -0.96
C LEU A 117 3.56 -3.24 -0.18
N ALA A 118 3.19 -3.70 1.02
CA ALA A 118 4.03 -4.56 1.85
C ALA A 118 4.37 -5.85 1.10
N CYS A 119 3.35 -6.51 0.55
CA CYS A 119 3.52 -7.73 -0.22
C CYS A 119 4.40 -7.51 -1.45
N ARG A 120 4.19 -6.42 -2.18
CA ARG A 120 4.86 -6.19 -3.45
C ARG A 120 6.34 -5.82 -3.30
N TYR A 121 6.70 -5.02 -2.31
CA TYR A 121 8.01 -4.36 -2.26
C TYR A 121 8.88 -4.71 -1.07
N LEU A 122 8.35 -5.34 -0.02
CA LEU A 122 9.16 -5.74 1.11
C LEU A 122 9.68 -7.18 0.96
N PRO A 123 10.88 -7.49 1.48
CA PRO A 123 11.39 -8.85 1.51
C PRO A 123 10.45 -9.80 2.27
N LEU A 124 10.44 -11.07 1.86
CA LEU A 124 9.58 -12.10 2.45
C LEU A 124 9.77 -12.26 3.97
N SER A 125 10.97 -12.00 4.48
CA SER A 125 11.29 -12.08 5.91
C SER A 125 10.53 -11.09 6.80
N PHE A 126 10.01 -9.99 6.22
CA PHE A 126 9.20 -9.00 6.93
C PHE A 126 7.71 -9.29 6.88
N LEU A 127 7.32 -10.30 6.10
CA LEU A 127 5.92 -10.62 5.88
C LEU A 127 5.58 -11.90 6.64
N SER A 128 4.29 -12.00 6.98
CA SER A 128 3.71 -13.23 7.51
C SER A 128 3.95 -14.43 6.58
N SER A 129 3.76 -15.65 7.09
CA SER A 129 3.91 -16.89 6.31
C SER A 129 3.19 -16.82 4.95
N PRO A 130 3.63 -17.56 3.90
CA PRO A 130 3.01 -17.49 2.57
C PRO A 130 1.48 -17.67 2.59
N GLY A 131 0.97 -18.56 3.44
CA GLY A 131 -0.48 -18.74 3.65
C GLY A 131 -1.15 -17.52 4.27
N GLN A 132 -0.57 -16.94 5.33
CA GLN A 132 -1.11 -15.72 5.94
C GLN A 132 -1.06 -14.53 4.98
N ARG A 133 -0.02 -14.44 4.14
CA ARG A 133 0.09 -13.44 3.09
C ARG A 133 -1.00 -13.57 2.02
N ALA A 134 -1.30 -14.79 1.58
CA ALA A 134 -2.42 -15.04 0.66
C ALA A 134 -3.76 -14.60 1.27
N VAL A 135 -3.98 -14.87 2.56
CA VAL A 135 -5.19 -14.43 3.29
C VAL A 135 -5.28 -12.90 3.35
N LEU A 136 -4.18 -12.22 3.69
CA LEU A 136 -4.14 -10.75 3.73
C LEU A 136 -4.38 -10.13 2.35
N LEU A 137 -3.77 -10.68 1.31
CA LEU A 137 -4.00 -10.24 -0.07
C LEU A 137 -5.45 -10.47 -0.52
N ALA A 138 -6.08 -11.57 -0.10
CA ALA A 138 -7.48 -11.84 -0.38
C ALA A 138 -8.42 -10.86 0.37
N GLU A 139 -8.08 -10.49 1.61
CA GLU A 139 -8.77 -9.40 2.33
C GLU A 139 -8.64 -8.08 1.57
N ALA A 140 -7.42 -7.72 1.16
CA ALA A 140 -7.15 -6.50 0.41
C ALA A 140 -7.92 -6.47 -0.93
N ALA A 141 -7.91 -7.56 -1.70
CA ALA A 141 -8.63 -7.67 -2.96
C ALA A 141 -10.13 -7.39 -2.80
N ARG A 142 -10.80 -8.02 -1.82
CA ARG A 142 -12.22 -7.78 -1.52
C ARG A 142 -12.50 -6.33 -1.16
N THR A 143 -11.64 -5.70 -0.37
CA THR A 143 -11.81 -4.28 -0.02
C THR A 143 -11.60 -3.37 -1.24
N LEU A 144 -10.61 -3.66 -2.08
CA LEU A 144 -10.29 -2.87 -3.28
C LEU A 144 -11.41 -2.97 -4.33
N GLU A 145 -11.98 -4.15 -4.51
CA GLU A 145 -13.15 -4.38 -5.36
C GLU A 145 -14.36 -3.55 -4.88
N LYS A 146 -14.67 -3.60 -3.58
CA LYS A 146 -15.77 -2.82 -2.99
C LYS A 146 -15.63 -1.30 -3.16
N VAL A 147 -14.39 -0.78 -3.21
CA VAL A 147 -14.13 0.65 -3.43
C VAL A 147 -13.91 1.01 -4.91
N GLY A 148 -14.03 0.05 -5.82
CA GLY A 148 -13.88 0.24 -7.27
C GLY A 148 -12.44 0.32 -7.78
N ASP A 149 -11.43 -0.04 -6.99
CA ASP A 149 -10.02 -0.08 -7.40
C ASP A 149 -9.68 -1.42 -8.07
N MET A 150 -10.25 -1.64 -9.25
CA MET A 150 -10.14 -2.91 -9.99
C MET A 150 -8.70 -3.25 -10.38
N ARG A 151 -7.86 -2.24 -10.62
CA ARG A 151 -6.45 -2.44 -10.96
C ARG A 151 -5.69 -3.05 -9.78
N SER A 152 -5.81 -2.44 -8.60
CA SER A 152 -5.16 -2.94 -7.38
C SER A 152 -5.75 -4.29 -6.93
N CYS A 153 -7.04 -4.53 -7.20
CA CYS A 153 -7.66 -5.83 -6.98
C CYS A 153 -7.01 -6.93 -7.82
N ASN A 154 -6.85 -6.71 -9.13
CA ASN A 154 -6.18 -7.66 -10.03
C ASN A 154 -4.72 -7.90 -9.60
N ASP A 155 -4.00 -6.84 -9.23
CA ASP A 155 -2.65 -6.94 -8.68
C ASP A 155 -2.56 -7.90 -7.47
N CYS A 156 -3.52 -7.83 -6.54
CA CYS A 156 -3.60 -8.75 -5.41
C CYS A 156 -3.83 -10.20 -5.86
N GLN A 157 -4.76 -10.42 -6.79
CA GLN A 157 -5.08 -11.75 -7.33
C GLN A 157 -3.86 -12.39 -8.01
N GLN A 158 -3.14 -11.63 -8.84
CA GLN A 158 -1.92 -12.09 -9.50
C GLN A 158 -0.84 -12.50 -8.51
N MET A 159 -0.68 -11.75 -7.41
CA MET A 159 0.28 -12.13 -6.36
C MET A 159 -0.15 -13.37 -5.60
N ILE A 160 -1.45 -13.55 -5.32
CA ILE A 160 -1.96 -14.77 -4.68
C ILE A 160 -1.63 -16.00 -5.55
N MET A 161 -1.87 -15.92 -6.86
CA MET A 161 -1.54 -17.01 -7.79
C MET A 161 -0.04 -17.35 -7.79
N LYS A 162 0.84 -16.34 -7.75
CA LYS A 162 2.30 -16.54 -7.66
C LYS A 162 2.73 -17.23 -6.36
N LEU A 163 2.07 -16.92 -5.24
CA LEU A 163 2.36 -17.57 -3.96
C LEU A 163 1.95 -19.04 -3.95
N SER A 164 0.84 -19.39 -4.60
CA SER A 164 0.37 -20.77 -4.74
C SER A 164 1.21 -21.60 -5.71
N GLY A 165 1.79 -20.98 -6.75
CA GLY A 165 2.67 -21.66 -7.71
C GLY A 165 4.05 -22.03 -7.14
N GLY A 166 4.56 -21.25 -6.17
CA GLY A 166 5.87 -21.49 -5.56
C GLY A 166 5.93 -22.70 -4.62
N THR A 167 4.78 -23.15 -4.09
CA THR A 167 4.69 -24.35 -3.24
C THR A 167 4.83 -25.67 -3.99
N ALA A 168 4.72 -25.68 -5.32
CA ALA A 168 4.82 -26.91 -6.11
C ALA A 168 6.27 -27.33 -6.44
N ILE A 169 7.26 -26.44 -6.28
CA ILE A 169 8.66 -26.68 -6.71
C ILE A 169 9.58 -27.07 -5.54
N ALA A 170 9.09 -27.03 -4.30
CA ALA A 170 9.86 -27.45 -3.11
C ALA A 170 9.57 -28.89 -2.65
N ALA A 171 8.81 -29.65 -3.45
CA ALA A 171 8.50 -31.06 -3.22
C ALA A 171 8.84 -31.86 -4.49
N SER A 172 10.13 -31.89 -4.86
CA SER A 172 10.68 -32.74 -5.91
C SER A 172 12.03 -33.27 -5.45
#